data_AF-A0ABD3QFV4-F1
#
_entry.id   AF-A0ABD3QFV4-F1
#
_cell.length_a   1.000
_cell.length_b   1.000
_cell.length_c   1.000
_cell.angle_alpha   90.00
_cell.angle_beta   90.00
_cell.angle_gamma   90.00
#
_symmetry.space_group_name_H-M   'P 1'
#
loop_
_entity.id
_entity.type
_entity.pdbx_description
1 polymer ?
#
loop_
_entity_poly.entity_id
_entity_poly.type
_entity_poly.pdbx_seq_one_letter_code
_entity_poly.pdbx_strand_id
1 'polypeptide(L)'
;MSVLVGVLAGRSSKETSDVNESSQFVASAVAQSVAPSQSLLPSMLPSMLSSIFPSMLPSSAPSPSKYCFSNKIELRVAIELYIAQDCAINSSCEAGGKFGWPIGVWCTSEVTDMSALFQEMSKFNEDLSGWDVSSVTDANHMFNGATLFNGNISTWNTSSLTDMLGMFAGATSFNSNIGSWDVSSVLKIESTFYDSISFNQDLNNWDVSSVSNMFFMFFGAKMFNGDISSWNTSSVTTMTTMFSGASSFNREIGNWDLSRVTGTNQMFYGATSFNADVSLWDVSNVEDMNGMFYGTAAFNGDISAWDVSSVLNMELMFKGARLFNCDISSWNVSSVITMANMLTYATSFNQDLCLWGDKFPYGNAGQIFEGSGCLIQDEPQLDQQGPFCASLCD
;
A
#
# COMPACT_ATOMS: atom_id res chain seq x y z
N MET A 1 -21.31 59.39 -47.87
CA MET A 1 -21.78 60.46 -46.97
C MET A 1 -22.58 59.78 -45.86
N SER A 2 -21.99 59.75 -44.66
CA SER A 2 -22.50 59.43 -43.29
C SER A 2 -23.57 58.33 -43.16
N VAL A 3 -23.35 57.13 -42.58
CA VAL A 3 -22.68 56.67 -41.34
C VAL A 3 -23.29 57.26 -40.05
N LEU A 4 -23.98 56.42 -39.26
CA LEU A 4 -23.73 56.10 -37.83
C LEU A 4 -24.72 54.98 -37.39
N VAL A 5 -24.28 53.76 -37.01
CA VAL A 5 -23.93 53.26 -35.64
C VAL A 5 -25.18 53.02 -34.76
N GLY A 6 -25.41 51.89 -34.09
CA GLY A 6 -24.66 50.64 -33.92
C GLY A 6 -25.24 49.74 -32.81
N VAL A 7 -24.57 48.59 -32.63
CA VAL A 7 -24.49 47.72 -31.43
C VAL A 7 -25.69 46.81 -31.11
N LEU A 8 -25.56 45.55 -31.53
CA LEU A 8 -26.27 44.39 -30.94
C LEU A 8 -25.44 43.81 -29.77
N ALA A 9 -26.15 43.51 -28.69
CA ALA A 9 -25.61 43.06 -27.41
C ALA A 9 -25.02 41.63 -27.45
N GLY A 10 -23.90 41.47 -26.73
CA GLY A 10 -23.22 40.21 -26.44
C GLY A 10 -24.04 39.30 -25.52
N ARG A 11 -23.98 37.99 -25.78
CA ARG A 11 -23.11 37.00 -25.12
C ARG A 11 -23.50 36.72 -23.65
N SER A 12 -24.27 35.65 -23.48
CA SER A 12 -24.32 34.84 -22.27
C SER A 12 -23.32 33.69 -22.45
N SER A 13 -22.30 33.63 -21.62
CA SER A 13 -21.37 32.51 -21.49
C SER A 13 -21.55 31.90 -20.10
N LYS A 14 -22.07 30.68 -20.07
CA LYS A 14 -21.95 29.76 -18.94
C LYS A 14 -20.86 28.74 -19.30
N GLU A 15 -19.72 28.86 -18.64
CA GLU A 15 -18.92 27.73 -18.13
C GLU A 15 -19.80 26.94 -17.13
N THR A 16 -19.64 25.66 -16.78
CA THR A 16 -18.69 24.56 -17.00
C THR A 16 -19.39 23.33 -16.37
N SER A 17 -19.25 22.13 -16.92
CA SER A 17 -19.33 20.87 -16.15
C SER A 17 -18.92 19.71 -17.03
N ASP A 18 -17.64 19.34 -16.90
CA ASP A 18 -17.10 18.05 -17.31
C ASP A 18 -17.56 16.99 -16.31
N VAL A 19 -18.29 15.97 -16.78
CA VAL A 19 -18.45 14.68 -16.09
C VAL A 19 -18.60 13.56 -17.13
N ASN A 20 -17.78 12.52 -16.93
CA ASN A 20 -17.89 11.14 -17.41
C ASN A 20 -17.61 10.82 -18.89
N GLU A 21 -16.34 10.49 -19.14
CA GLU A 21 -15.99 9.42 -20.08
C GLU A 21 -15.34 8.25 -19.34
N SER A 22 -15.56 7.05 -19.88
CA SER A 22 -14.77 5.81 -19.70
C SER A 22 -15.36 4.73 -18.78
N SER A 23 -16.36 4.01 -19.30
CA SER A 23 -16.66 2.64 -18.88
C SER A 23 -16.98 1.77 -20.09
N GLN A 24 -15.94 1.24 -20.74
CA GLN A 24 -16.03 0.11 -21.66
C GLN A 24 -14.77 -0.74 -21.53
N PHE A 25 -14.87 -1.88 -20.86
CA PHE A 25 -13.97 -3.01 -21.08
C PHE A 25 -14.80 -4.24 -21.40
N VAL A 26 -14.51 -4.79 -22.58
CA VAL A 26 -15.18 -5.91 -23.22
C VAL A 26 -14.72 -7.20 -22.55
N ALA A 27 -15.67 -7.95 -22.00
CA ALA A 27 -15.50 -9.35 -21.67
C ALA A 27 -15.57 -10.20 -22.95
N SER A 28 -14.62 -11.10 -23.16
CA SER A 28 -14.84 -12.25 -24.03
C SER A 28 -14.05 -13.46 -23.52
N ALA A 29 -14.79 -14.46 -23.08
CA ALA A 29 -14.33 -15.79 -22.76
C ALA A 29 -14.75 -16.74 -23.88
N VAL A 30 -13.85 -17.57 -24.38
CA VAL A 30 -14.20 -18.83 -25.05
C VAL A 30 -13.19 -19.89 -24.65
N ALA A 31 -13.68 -20.96 -24.03
CA ALA A 31 -12.99 -22.22 -23.83
C ALA A 31 -13.77 -23.33 -24.54
N GLN A 32 -13.04 -24.27 -25.18
CA GLN A 32 -13.38 -25.66 -25.55
C GLN A 32 -12.40 -26.11 -26.66
N SER A 33 -11.99 -27.37 -26.89
CA SER A 33 -11.69 -28.59 -26.13
C SER A 33 -11.37 -29.69 -27.18
N VAL A 34 -10.22 -30.38 -27.04
CA VAL A 34 -9.94 -31.83 -27.35
C VAL A 34 -9.89 -32.39 -28.80
N ALA A 35 -8.64 -32.69 -29.27
CA ALA A 35 -8.01 -33.95 -29.80
C ALA A 35 -8.68 -34.91 -30.85
N PRO A 36 -8.01 -35.98 -31.37
CA PRO A 36 -6.64 -36.18 -31.91
C PRO A 36 -6.63 -36.91 -33.29
N SER A 37 -5.49 -36.97 -34.01
CA SER A 37 -5.23 -38.07 -34.99
C SER A 37 -3.75 -38.34 -35.25
N GLN A 38 -3.44 -39.63 -35.44
CA GLN A 38 -2.14 -40.28 -35.48
C GLN A 38 -1.53 -40.38 -36.90
N SER A 39 -0.27 -40.86 -36.94
CA SER A 39 0.34 -41.71 -37.99
C SER A 39 1.01 -40.92 -39.15
N LEU A 40 2.18 -41.22 -39.75
CA LEU A 40 3.14 -42.35 -39.73
C LEU A 40 4.50 -41.83 -40.25
N LEU A 41 5.61 -42.40 -39.76
CA LEU A 41 6.92 -42.41 -40.44
C LEU A 41 6.89 -43.43 -41.60
N PRO A 42 7.74 -43.26 -42.63
CA PRO A 42 8.83 -44.24 -42.76
C PRO A 42 10.19 -43.65 -43.15
N SER A 43 11.21 -44.31 -42.59
CA SER A 43 12.62 -44.36 -42.95
C SER A 43 12.90 -44.56 -44.44
N MET A 44 13.98 -43.96 -44.96
CA MET A 44 15.05 -44.63 -45.75
C MET A 44 16.32 -43.75 -45.87
N LEU A 45 17.47 -44.27 -45.41
CA LEU A 45 18.84 -44.03 -45.92
C LEU A 45 19.13 -45.12 -46.99
N PRO A 46 20.23 -45.13 -47.80
CA PRO A 46 21.52 -44.44 -47.63
C PRO A 46 22.20 -43.90 -48.92
N SER A 47 23.30 -43.15 -48.76
CA SER A 47 24.64 -43.46 -49.34
C SER A 47 25.50 -42.17 -49.50
N MET A 48 26.61 -42.11 -48.77
CA MET A 48 28.00 -42.27 -49.26
C MET A 48 28.60 -40.98 -49.83
N LEU A 49 29.50 -40.36 -49.08
CA LEU A 49 30.84 -40.00 -49.56
C LEU A 49 31.74 -39.60 -48.39
N SER A 50 32.79 -40.39 -48.27
CA SER A 50 33.95 -40.27 -47.39
C SER A 50 34.81 -39.05 -47.72
N SER A 51 35.23 -38.29 -46.70
CA SER A 51 36.51 -37.60 -46.73
C SER A 51 37.13 -37.47 -45.34
N ILE A 52 38.44 -37.64 -45.35
CA ILE A 52 39.38 -37.78 -44.25
C ILE A 52 39.58 -36.43 -43.55
N PHE A 53 39.40 -36.37 -42.23
CA PHE A 53 40.02 -35.34 -41.38
C PHE A 53 40.54 -35.97 -40.08
N PRO A 54 41.76 -35.63 -39.62
CA PRO A 54 42.30 -36.16 -38.37
C PRO A 54 41.49 -35.67 -37.18
N SER A 55 41.24 -36.59 -36.25
CA SER A 55 40.65 -36.34 -34.93
C SER A 55 41.52 -35.36 -34.12
N MET A 56 41.12 -34.09 -34.08
CA MET A 56 41.45 -33.24 -32.94
C MET A 56 40.32 -33.41 -31.92
N LEU A 57 40.66 -33.95 -30.74
CA LEU A 57 39.82 -33.80 -29.56
C LEU A 57 39.52 -32.30 -29.38
N PRO A 58 38.27 -31.89 -29.09
CA PRO A 58 38.06 -30.57 -28.52
C PRO A 58 38.73 -30.57 -27.15
N SER A 59 39.82 -29.81 -27.04
CA SER A 59 40.31 -29.29 -25.78
C SER A 59 39.11 -28.73 -25.01
N SER A 60 38.88 -29.22 -23.79
CA SER A 60 37.91 -28.66 -22.86
C SER A 60 38.27 -27.20 -22.61
N ALA A 61 37.68 -26.30 -23.41
CA ALA A 61 37.69 -24.89 -23.11
C ALA A 61 37.06 -24.74 -21.72
N PRO A 62 37.69 -24.00 -20.79
CA PRO A 62 37.02 -23.66 -19.55
C PRO A 62 35.71 -22.96 -19.92
N SER A 63 34.58 -23.46 -19.40
CA SER A 63 33.30 -22.77 -19.54
C SER A 63 33.52 -21.28 -19.21
N PRO A 64 32.97 -20.34 -19.99
CA PRO A 64 33.05 -18.93 -19.65
C PRO A 64 32.58 -18.76 -18.21
N SER A 65 33.43 -18.19 -17.35
CA SER A 65 33.06 -17.91 -15.97
C SER A 65 31.79 -17.07 -15.99
N LYS A 66 30.75 -17.54 -15.30
CA LYS A 66 29.49 -16.81 -15.12
C LYS A 66 29.80 -15.37 -14.69
N TYR A 67 29.31 -14.37 -15.42
CA TYR A 67 29.51 -12.96 -15.05
C TYR A 67 28.74 -12.68 -13.76
N CYS A 68 29.44 -12.17 -12.75
CA CYS A 68 28.86 -11.78 -11.46
C CYS A 68 28.96 -10.26 -11.30
N PHE A 69 27.81 -9.63 -11.01
CA PHE A 69 27.72 -8.20 -10.79
C PHE A 69 28.38 -7.84 -9.47
N SER A 70 29.31 -6.88 -9.48
CA SER A 70 30.05 -6.50 -8.27
C SER A 70 29.39 -5.37 -7.48
N ASN A 71 28.41 -4.67 -8.09
CA ASN A 71 27.72 -3.55 -7.48
C ASN A 71 26.41 -3.21 -8.22
N LYS A 72 25.61 -2.34 -7.59
CA LYS A 72 24.34 -1.83 -8.13
C LYS A 72 24.45 -1.20 -9.51
N ILE A 73 25.53 -0.46 -9.78
CA ILE A 73 25.65 0.34 -11.00
C ILE A 73 25.78 -0.60 -12.21
N GLU A 74 26.65 -1.61 -12.11
CA GLU A 74 26.80 -2.62 -13.17
C GLU A 74 25.49 -3.37 -13.41
N LEU A 75 24.81 -3.78 -12.34
CA LEU A 75 23.54 -4.50 -12.42
C LEU A 75 22.45 -3.63 -13.07
N ARG A 76 22.32 -2.37 -12.66
CA ARG A 76 21.35 -1.43 -13.24
C ARG A 76 21.57 -1.22 -14.73
N VAL A 77 22.82 -1.00 -15.16
CA VAL A 77 23.14 -0.82 -16.58
C VAL A 77 22.77 -2.07 -17.38
N ALA A 78 22.99 -3.26 -16.83
CA ALA A 78 22.58 -4.50 -17.49
C ALA A 78 21.05 -4.64 -17.58
N ILE A 79 20.31 -4.29 -16.52
CA ILE A 79 18.83 -4.27 -16.53
C ILE A 79 18.31 -3.30 -17.58
N GLU A 80 18.84 -2.07 -17.63
CA GLU A 80 18.43 -1.05 -18.60
C GLU A 80 18.71 -1.52 -20.04
N LEU A 81 19.85 -2.18 -20.29
CA LEU A 81 20.15 -2.79 -21.57
C LEU A 81 19.19 -3.94 -21.91
N TYR A 82 18.88 -4.80 -20.93
CA TYR A 82 17.96 -5.92 -21.09
C TYR A 82 16.56 -5.46 -21.52
N ILE A 83 16.06 -4.40 -20.88
CA ILE A 83 14.76 -3.80 -21.18
C ILE A 83 14.79 -3.09 -22.53
N ALA A 84 15.83 -2.28 -22.81
CA ALA A 84 15.94 -1.54 -24.06
C ALA A 84 16.02 -2.44 -25.31
N GLN A 85 16.42 -3.71 -25.15
CA GLN A 85 16.56 -4.67 -26.23
C GLN A 85 15.43 -5.73 -26.28
N ASP A 86 14.35 -5.53 -25.51
CA ASP A 86 13.21 -6.45 -25.40
C ASP A 86 13.65 -7.91 -25.11
N CYS A 87 14.69 -8.07 -24.28
CA CYS A 87 15.28 -9.38 -24.00
C CYS A 87 14.32 -10.37 -23.33
N ALA A 88 13.24 -9.89 -22.72
CA ALA A 88 12.14 -10.70 -22.18
C ALA A 88 11.65 -11.75 -23.20
N ILE A 89 11.52 -11.35 -24.46
CA ILE A 89 11.00 -12.19 -25.56
C ILE A 89 12.07 -12.57 -26.58
N ASN A 90 13.29 -12.04 -26.43
CA ASN A 90 14.40 -12.24 -27.36
C ASN A 90 15.65 -12.77 -26.63
N SER A 91 15.82 -14.09 -26.63
CA SER A 91 16.98 -14.76 -26.02
C SER A 91 18.33 -14.46 -26.70
N SER A 92 18.31 -13.88 -27.91
CA SER A 92 19.52 -13.52 -28.67
C SER A 92 19.91 -12.05 -28.52
N CYS A 93 19.30 -11.30 -27.60
CA CYS A 93 19.70 -9.93 -27.32
C CYS A 93 21.12 -9.85 -26.72
N GLU A 94 21.76 -8.69 -26.83
CA GLU A 94 23.14 -8.48 -26.37
C GLU A 94 23.28 -8.72 -24.86
N ALA A 95 22.34 -8.21 -24.06
CA ALA A 95 22.36 -8.42 -22.61
C ALA A 95 22.25 -9.91 -22.26
N GLY A 96 21.40 -10.65 -22.97
CA GLY A 96 21.23 -12.11 -22.80
C GLY A 96 22.50 -12.88 -23.13
N GLY A 97 23.19 -12.53 -24.22
CA GLY A 97 24.47 -13.14 -24.58
C GLY A 97 25.61 -12.79 -23.62
N LYS A 98 25.60 -11.59 -23.04
CA LYS A 98 26.67 -11.09 -22.16
C LYS A 98 26.53 -11.54 -20.70
N PHE A 99 25.32 -11.50 -20.16
CA PHE A 99 25.05 -11.72 -18.73
C PHE A 99 24.27 -13.02 -18.44
N GLY A 100 23.67 -13.62 -19.47
CA GLY A 100 22.84 -14.81 -19.38
C GLY A 100 21.36 -14.50 -19.69
N TRP A 101 20.62 -15.53 -20.11
CA TRP A 101 19.19 -15.44 -20.39
C TRP A 101 18.45 -16.67 -19.84
N PRO A 102 17.28 -16.51 -19.18
CA PRO A 102 16.59 -15.25 -18.87
C PRO A 102 17.28 -14.45 -17.74
N ILE A 103 16.81 -13.23 -17.42
CA ILE A 103 17.43 -12.36 -16.40
C ILE A 103 17.58 -13.04 -15.02
N GLY A 104 16.72 -14.00 -14.69
CA GLY A 104 16.79 -14.77 -13.45
C GLY A 104 18.06 -15.63 -13.28
N VAL A 105 18.85 -15.87 -14.35
CA VAL A 105 20.11 -16.65 -14.22
C VAL A 105 21.31 -15.81 -13.80
N TRP A 106 21.16 -14.49 -13.72
CA TRP A 106 22.25 -13.56 -13.41
C TRP A 106 22.85 -13.82 -12.02
N CYS A 107 24.15 -13.56 -11.87
CA CYS A 107 24.84 -13.74 -10.59
C CYS A 107 24.89 -12.40 -9.84
N THR A 108 24.16 -12.32 -8.72
CA THR A 108 23.98 -11.10 -7.90
C THR A 108 24.56 -11.21 -6.50
N SER A 109 25.28 -12.29 -6.17
CA SER A 109 25.72 -12.63 -4.80
C SER A 109 26.60 -11.58 -4.11
N GLU A 110 27.31 -10.76 -4.89
CA GLU A 110 28.19 -9.70 -4.38
C GLU A 110 27.48 -8.33 -4.24
N VAL A 111 26.25 -8.20 -4.73
CA VAL A 111 25.49 -6.94 -4.69
C VAL A 111 24.85 -6.78 -3.32
N THR A 112 25.21 -5.70 -2.61
CA THR A 112 24.66 -5.38 -1.28
C THR A 112 23.58 -4.28 -1.31
N ASP A 113 23.56 -3.47 -2.37
CA ASP A 113 22.62 -2.37 -2.58
C ASP A 113 21.85 -2.63 -3.88
N MET A 114 20.53 -2.79 -3.74
CA MET A 114 19.58 -2.98 -4.82
C MET A 114 18.55 -1.84 -4.89
N SER A 115 18.83 -0.72 -4.22
CA SER A 115 17.90 0.40 -4.17
C SER A 115 17.57 0.96 -5.56
N ALA A 116 16.29 1.21 -5.80
CA ALA A 116 15.74 1.76 -7.03
C ALA A 116 16.08 0.99 -8.33
N LEU A 117 16.56 -0.27 -8.28
CA LEU A 117 17.03 -1.00 -9.46
C LEU A 117 15.99 -1.08 -10.60
N PHE A 118 14.71 -1.23 -10.26
CA PHE A 118 13.58 -1.30 -11.18
C PHE A 118 12.61 -0.11 -11.04
N GLN A 119 13.07 0.98 -10.43
CA GLN A 119 12.22 2.16 -10.22
C GLN A 119 11.69 2.71 -11.55
N GLU A 120 10.38 2.97 -11.60
CA GLU A 120 9.59 3.44 -12.76
C GLU A 120 9.63 2.52 -13.99
N MET A 121 10.13 1.29 -13.85
CA MET A 121 10.13 0.30 -14.94
C MET A 121 8.76 -0.37 -15.07
N SER A 122 7.75 0.42 -15.43
CA SER A 122 6.32 0.03 -15.44
C SER A 122 5.98 -1.26 -16.19
N LYS A 123 6.77 -1.66 -17.18
CA LYS A 123 6.54 -2.88 -17.98
C LYS A 123 7.29 -4.12 -17.47
N PHE A 124 8.16 -3.97 -16.47
CA PHE A 124 9.01 -5.05 -16.00
C PHE A 124 8.21 -6.07 -15.17
N ASN A 125 8.31 -7.36 -15.51
CA ASN A 125 7.62 -8.46 -14.80
C ASN A 125 8.33 -9.82 -15.00
N GLU A 126 9.66 -9.83 -14.96
CA GLU A 126 10.44 -11.05 -15.16
C GLU A 126 10.55 -11.89 -13.88
N ASP A 127 10.87 -13.18 -14.04
CA ASP A 127 11.19 -14.08 -12.93
C ASP A 127 12.61 -13.81 -12.39
N LEU A 128 12.68 -13.48 -11.10
CA LEU A 128 13.91 -13.16 -10.36
C LEU A 128 14.25 -14.19 -9.28
N SER A 129 13.56 -15.34 -9.27
CA SER A 129 13.72 -16.38 -8.25
C SER A 129 15.14 -16.97 -8.15
N GLY A 130 15.93 -16.86 -9.22
CA GLY A 130 17.32 -17.33 -9.28
C GLY A 130 18.36 -16.32 -8.80
N TRP A 131 17.97 -15.10 -8.44
CA TRP A 131 18.89 -14.11 -7.88
C TRP A 131 19.28 -14.47 -6.45
N ASP A 132 20.57 -14.34 -6.16
CA ASP A 132 21.09 -14.41 -4.79
C ASP A 132 21.06 -13.01 -4.18
N VAL A 133 20.20 -12.82 -3.18
CA VAL A 133 20.04 -11.55 -2.45
C VAL A 133 20.50 -11.66 -0.99
N SER A 134 21.20 -12.74 -0.63
CA SER A 134 21.61 -13.01 0.76
C SER A 134 22.58 -11.97 1.35
N SER A 135 23.28 -11.23 0.49
CA SER A 135 24.17 -10.13 0.86
C SER A 135 23.50 -8.75 0.80
N VAL A 136 22.27 -8.65 0.31
CA VAL A 136 21.58 -7.36 0.10
C VAL A 136 21.14 -6.81 1.45
N THR A 137 21.51 -5.56 1.72
CA THR A 137 21.12 -4.82 2.93
C THR A 137 20.15 -3.68 2.63
N ASP A 138 20.14 -3.18 1.38
CA ASP A 138 19.34 -2.04 0.94
C ASP A 138 18.52 -2.40 -0.31
N ALA A 139 17.19 -2.44 -0.17
CA ALA A 139 16.21 -2.64 -1.24
C ALA A 139 15.26 -1.43 -1.38
N ASN A 140 15.68 -0.27 -0.88
CA ASN A 140 14.92 0.97 -0.90
C ASN A 140 14.41 1.30 -2.31
N HIS A 141 13.10 1.50 -2.47
CA HIS A 141 12.44 1.81 -3.74
C HIS A 141 12.74 0.83 -4.91
N MET A 142 13.21 -0.40 -4.64
CA MET A 142 13.70 -1.33 -5.67
C MET A 142 12.70 -1.54 -6.83
N PHE A 143 11.41 -1.66 -6.55
CA PHE A 143 10.31 -1.81 -7.51
C PHE A 143 9.32 -0.64 -7.48
N ASN A 144 9.72 0.53 -6.97
CA ASN A 144 8.85 1.68 -6.90
C ASN A 144 8.36 2.10 -8.30
N GLY A 145 7.05 2.17 -8.53
CA GLY A 145 6.48 2.50 -9.84
C GLY A 145 6.58 1.38 -10.90
N ALA A 146 7.07 0.18 -10.55
CA ALA A 146 7.07 -0.99 -11.43
C ALA A 146 5.65 -1.61 -11.50
N THR A 147 4.72 -0.90 -12.15
CA THR A 147 3.28 -1.15 -12.06
C THR A 147 2.84 -2.58 -12.46
N LEU A 148 3.53 -3.24 -13.39
CA LEU A 148 3.24 -4.62 -13.81
C LEU A 148 4.03 -5.69 -13.04
N PHE A 149 4.95 -5.32 -12.16
CA PHE A 149 5.80 -6.30 -11.48
C PHE A 149 5.00 -7.19 -10.53
N ASN A 150 5.10 -8.50 -10.75
CA ASN A 150 4.54 -9.58 -9.95
C ASN A 150 5.40 -10.86 -10.13
N GLY A 151 6.70 -10.69 -10.37
CA GLY A 151 7.65 -11.81 -10.55
C GLY A 151 7.81 -12.63 -9.27
N ASN A 152 8.25 -13.89 -9.41
CA ASN A 152 8.47 -14.74 -8.24
C ASN A 152 9.76 -14.32 -7.51
N ILE A 153 9.62 -13.93 -6.25
CA ILE A 153 10.70 -13.57 -5.33
C ILE A 153 10.58 -14.28 -3.98
N SER A 154 9.77 -15.34 -3.91
CA SER A 154 9.49 -16.09 -2.67
C SER A 154 10.71 -16.85 -2.13
N THR A 155 11.68 -17.16 -2.99
CA THR A 155 12.89 -17.94 -2.68
C THR A 155 14.05 -17.09 -2.17
N TRP A 156 13.89 -15.78 -2.13
CA TRP A 156 14.93 -14.85 -1.70
C TRP A 156 15.30 -15.03 -0.23
N ASN A 157 16.60 -15.07 0.06
CA ASN A 157 17.09 -14.99 1.43
C ASN A 157 17.24 -13.51 1.84
N THR A 158 16.30 -13.01 2.62
CA THR A 158 16.20 -11.60 3.01
C THR A 158 16.79 -11.29 4.38
N SER A 159 17.44 -12.24 5.06
CA SER A 159 17.89 -12.08 6.47
C SER A 159 18.85 -10.91 6.70
N SER A 160 19.50 -10.43 5.65
CA SER A 160 20.44 -9.30 5.66
C SER A 160 19.79 -7.95 5.35
N LEU A 161 18.54 -7.91 4.90
CA LEU A 161 17.85 -6.66 4.57
C LEU A 161 17.67 -5.80 5.81
N THR A 162 17.97 -4.51 5.67
CA THR A 162 17.80 -3.49 6.71
C THR A 162 16.89 -2.34 6.27
N ASP A 163 16.80 -2.09 4.96
CA ASP A 163 16.01 -1.00 4.35
C ASP A 163 15.11 -1.54 3.24
N MET A 164 13.79 -1.47 3.45
CA MET A 164 12.73 -1.82 2.50
C MET A 164 11.81 -0.62 2.20
N LEU A 165 12.29 0.60 2.48
CA LEU A 165 11.52 1.83 2.31
C LEU A 165 10.95 1.90 0.88
N GLY A 166 9.62 1.95 0.77
CA GLY A 166 8.95 2.10 -0.52
C GLY A 166 9.29 1.04 -1.57
N MET A 167 9.76 -0.15 -1.17
CA MET A 167 10.26 -1.19 -2.08
C MET A 167 9.27 -1.55 -3.20
N PHE A 168 7.97 -1.62 -2.90
CA PHE A 168 6.90 -1.92 -3.86
C PHE A 168 5.92 -0.76 -4.06
N ALA A 169 6.29 0.45 -3.63
CA ALA A 169 5.41 1.60 -3.71
C ALA A 169 5.00 1.89 -5.17
N GLY A 170 3.71 1.86 -5.50
CA GLY A 170 3.18 2.04 -6.85
C GLY A 170 3.30 0.80 -7.75
N ALA A 171 3.79 -0.33 -7.26
CA ALA A 171 3.74 -1.62 -7.97
C ALA A 171 2.32 -2.19 -7.90
N THR A 172 1.41 -1.60 -8.67
CA THR A 172 -0.06 -1.82 -8.55
C THR A 172 -0.51 -3.27 -8.77
N SER A 173 0.25 -4.06 -9.54
CA SER A 173 -0.03 -5.48 -9.81
C SER A 173 0.64 -6.44 -8.82
N PHE A 174 1.51 -5.94 -7.94
CA PHE A 174 2.33 -6.78 -7.07
C PHE A 174 1.48 -7.54 -6.04
N ASN A 175 1.59 -8.86 -6.04
CA ASN A 175 0.95 -9.76 -5.10
C ASN A 175 1.72 -11.10 -4.98
N SER A 176 3.03 -11.09 -5.25
CA SER A 176 3.88 -12.29 -5.12
C SER A 176 4.03 -12.67 -3.65
N ASN A 177 4.08 -13.97 -3.35
CA ASN A 177 4.22 -14.44 -1.97
C ASN A 177 5.59 -14.07 -1.38
N ILE A 178 5.56 -13.26 -0.31
CA ILE A 178 6.71 -12.82 0.47
C ILE A 178 6.54 -13.12 1.97
N GLY A 179 5.54 -13.92 2.34
CA GLY A 179 5.24 -14.27 3.73
C GLY A 179 6.32 -15.14 4.39
N SER A 180 7.25 -15.70 3.62
CA SER A 180 8.39 -16.49 4.11
C SER A 180 9.68 -15.67 4.26
N TRP A 181 9.66 -14.38 3.96
CA TRP A 181 10.84 -13.51 4.11
C TRP A 181 11.20 -13.32 5.58
N ASP A 182 12.50 -13.40 5.87
CA ASP A 182 13.05 -12.99 7.15
C ASP A 182 13.24 -11.47 7.11
N VAL A 183 12.47 -10.74 7.92
CA VAL A 183 12.54 -9.29 8.06
C VAL A 183 13.02 -8.84 9.44
N SER A 184 13.55 -9.76 10.26
CA SER A 184 13.96 -9.49 11.65
C SER A 184 15.05 -8.41 11.77
N SER A 185 15.87 -8.25 10.72
CA SER A 185 16.92 -7.23 10.60
C SER A 185 16.43 -5.91 10.00
N VAL A 186 15.19 -5.84 9.49
CA VAL A 186 14.66 -4.67 8.80
C VAL A 186 14.32 -3.56 9.79
N LEU A 187 14.82 -2.36 9.52
CA LEU A 187 14.60 -1.17 10.35
C LEU A 187 13.64 -0.18 9.69
N LYS A 188 13.62 -0.13 8.36
CA LYS A 188 12.81 0.81 7.56
C LYS A 188 11.87 0.06 6.64
N ILE A 189 10.58 0.27 6.82
CA ILE A 189 9.49 -0.39 6.10
C ILE A 189 8.40 0.61 5.67
N GLU A 190 8.68 1.91 5.86
CA GLU A 190 7.72 2.95 5.54
C GLU A 190 7.37 2.89 4.05
N SER A 191 6.10 3.12 3.74
CA SER A 191 5.59 3.11 2.37
C SER A 191 5.85 1.83 1.56
N THR A 192 6.29 0.70 2.13
CA THR A 192 6.69 -0.49 1.36
C THR A 192 5.63 -0.94 0.35
N PHE A 193 4.34 -0.86 0.70
CA PHE A 193 3.20 -1.19 -0.16
C PHE A 193 2.30 0.01 -0.51
N TYR A 194 2.84 1.22 -0.45
CA TYR A 194 2.14 2.44 -0.84
C TYR A 194 1.57 2.31 -2.26
N ASP A 195 0.27 2.47 -2.45
CA ASP A 195 -0.46 2.27 -3.72
C ASP A 195 -0.20 0.92 -4.42
N SER A 196 0.21 -0.13 -3.69
CA SER A 196 0.27 -1.51 -4.20
C SER A 196 -1.13 -2.13 -4.23
N ILE A 197 -1.97 -1.64 -5.15
CA ILE A 197 -3.42 -1.88 -5.21
C ILE A 197 -3.82 -3.35 -5.04
N SER A 198 -3.10 -4.27 -5.69
CA SER A 198 -3.44 -5.71 -5.73
C SER A 198 -2.86 -6.53 -4.57
N PHE A 199 -2.02 -5.93 -3.73
CA PHE A 199 -1.27 -6.65 -2.70
C PHE A 199 -2.20 -7.18 -1.59
N ASN A 200 -2.13 -8.48 -1.32
CA ASN A 200 -2.96 -9.15 -0.31
C ASN A 200 -2.32 -10.45 0.21
N GLN A 201 -1.02 -10.42 0.50
CA GLN A 201 -0.31 -11.58 1.04
C GLN A 201 -0.38 -11.66 2.56
N ASP A 202 -0.35 -12.88 3.08
CA ASP A 202 -0.15 -13.16 4.50
C ASP A 202 1.29 -12.81 4.90
N LEU A 203 1.43 -11.93 5.89
CA LEU A 203 2.71 -11.44 6.42
C LEU A 203 2.88 -11.79 7.91
N ASN A 204 2.10 -12.76 8.42
CA ASN A 204 2.07 -13.06 9.85
C ASN A 204 3.44 -13.50 10.38
N ASN A 205 4.25 -14.18 9.56
CA ASN A 205 5.59 -14.63 9.95
C ASN A 205 6.66 -13.52 9.97
N TRP A 206 6.32 -12.29 9.57
CA TRP A 206 7.27 -11.18 9.60
C TRP A 206 7.57 -10.76 11.04
N ASP A 207 8.84 -10.80 11.43
CA ASP A 207 9.30 -10.23 12.69
C ASP A 207 9.59 -8.73 12.51
N VAL A 208 8.61 -7.90 12.85
CA VAL A 208 8.71 -6.43 12.80
C VAL A 208 9.15 -5.80 14.12
N SER A 209 9.65 -6.58 15.08
CA SER A 209 9.97 -6.09 16.44
C SER A 209 11.06 -5.01 16.48
N SER A 210 11.90 -4.93 15.44
CA SER A 210 12.95 -3.92 15.26
C SER A 210 12.45 -2.62 14.59
N VAL A 211 11.24 -2.61 14.02
CA VAL A 211 10.68 -1.48 13.28
C VAL A 211 10.12 -0.43 14.24
N SER A 212 10.52 0.84 14.05
CA SER A 212 9.98 1.96 14.83
C SER A 212 8.97 2.83 14.07
N ASN A 213 8.92 2.73 12.74
CA ASN A 213 8.13 3.61 11.90
C ASN A 213 7.36 2.79 10.84
N MET A 214 6.04 2.90 10.84
CA MET A 214 5.14 2.21 9.89
C MET A 214 4.35 3.19 9.01
N PHE A 215 4.83 4.44 8.92
CA PHE A 215 4.21 5.49 8.11
C PHE A 215 3.90 5.01 6.69
N PHE A 216 2.67 5.23 6.24
CA PHE A 216 2.19 4.93 4.89
C PHE A 216 2.34 3.47 4.39
N MET A 217 2.70 2.50 5.24
CA MET A 217 3.11 1.17 4.80
C MET A 217 2.11 0.49 3.83
N PHE A 218 0.80 0.64 4.06
CA PHE A 218 -0.29 0.10 3.23
C PHE A 218 -1.22 1.19 2.68
N PHE A 219 -0.74 2.43 2.58
CA PHE A 219 -1.52 3.52 1.99
C PHE A 219 -2.01 3.13 0.61
N GLY A 220 -3.31 3.23 0.31
CA GLY A 220 -3.86 2.94 -1.01
C GLY A 220 -3.76 1.48 -1.47
N ALA A 221 -3.31 0.55 -0.61
CA ALA A 221 -3.28 -0.89 -0.88
C ALA A 221 -4.71 -1.47 -0.79
N LYS A 222 -5.56 -1.14 -1.78
CA LYS A 222 -7.01 -1.34 -1.74
C LYS A 222 -7.46 -2.77 -1.44
N MET A 223 -6.71 -3.77 -1.92
CA MET A 223 -7.02 -5.19 -1.73
C MET A 223 -6.39 -5.79 -0.47
N PHE A 224 -5.55 -5.03 0.25
CA PHE A 224 -4.82 -5.59 1.38
C PHE A 224 -5.77 -5.97 2.52
N ASN A 225 -5.75 -7.25 2.83
CA ASN A 225 -6.42 -7.89 3.94
C ASN A 225 -5.65 -9.16 4.32
N GLY A 226 -4.31 -9.12 4.23
CA GLY A 226 -3.41 -10.20 4.62
C GLY A 226 -3.23 -10.24 6.14
N ASP A 227 -2.93 -11.42 6.68
CA ASP A 227 -2.75 -11.58 8.13
C ASP A 227 -1.45 -10.89 8.60
N ILE A 228 -1.58 -10.11 9.67
CA ILE A 228 -0.53 -9.35 10.37
C ILE A 228 -0.74 -9.40 11.89
N SER A 229 -1.53 -10.37 12.35
CA SER A 229 -1.98 -10.44 13.74
C SER A 229 -0.85 -10.73 14.71
N SER A 230 0.21 -11.46 14.33
CA SER A 230 1.34 -11.74 15.24
C SER A 230 2.46 -10.70 15.25
N TRP A 231 2.28 -9.55 14.60
CA TRP A 231 3.27 -8.49 14.61
C TRP A 231 3.50 -7.93 16.03
N ASN A 232 4.77 -7.85 16.43
CA ASN A 232 5.16 -7.17 17.65
C ASN A 232 5.40 -5.67 17.37
N THR A 233 4.47 -4.81 17.77
CA THR A 233 4.54 -3.36 17.53
C THR A 233 5.13 -2.55 18.69
N SER A 234 5.70 -3.19 19.73
CA SER A 234 6.18 -2.50 20.94
C SER A 234 7.31 -1.49 20.71
N SER A 235 7.94 -1.50 19.53
CA SER A 235 8.98 -0.56 19.13
C SER A 235 8.46 0.62 18.31
N VAL A 236 7.22 0.53 17.82
CA VAL A 236 6.63 1.50 16.88
C VAL A 236 6.28 2.79 17.60
N THR A 237 6.64 3.93 17.00
CA THR A 237 6.35 5.28 17.53
C THR A 237 5.35 6.05 16.65
N THR A 238 5.13 5.63 15.41
CA THR A 238 4.13 6.23 14.52
C THR A 238 3.52 5.20 13.57
N MET A 239 2.20 5.27 13.43
CA MET A 239 1.39 4.50 12.48
C MET A 239 0.57 5.44 11.58
N THR A 240 1.01 6.69 11.46
CA THR A 240 0.33 7.73 10.70
C THR A 240 0.05 7.25 9.27
N THR A 241 -1.22 7.32 8.90
CA THR A 241 -1.72 7.03 7.55
C THR A 241 -1.39 5.62 7.02
N MET A 242 -1.10 4.67 7.90
CA MET A 242 -0.63 3.31 7.55
C MET A 242 -1.60 2.54 6.67
N PHE A 243 -2.92 2.60 6.93
CA PHE A 243 -3.97 1.89 6.18
C PHE A 243 -4.95 2.82 5.45
N SER A 244 -4.60 4.10 5.28
CA SER A 244 -5.46 5.04 4.56
C SER A 244 -5.70 4.54 3.14
N GLY A 245 -6.96 4.45 2.72
CA GLY A 245 -7.37 3.95 1.42
C GLY A 245 -7.28 2.42 1.25
N ALA A 246 -6.85 1.65 2.26
CA ALA A 246 -6.87 0.19 2.25
C ALA A 246 -8.31 -0.33 2.46
N SER A 247 -9.17 -0.13 1.45
CA SER A 247 -10.63 -0.30 1.55
C SER A 247 -11.10 -1.69 1.98
N SER A 248 -10.31 -2.73 1.75
CA SER A 248 -10.63 -4.13 2.10
C SER A 248 -10.11 -4.55 3.48
N PHE A 249 -9.28 -3.73 4.13
CA PHE A 249 -8.58 -4.11 5.35
C PHE A 249 -9.56 -4.26 6.53
N ASN A 250 -9.56 -5.44 7.15
CA ASN A 250 -10.34 -5.75 8.34
C ASN A 250 -9.74 -6.96 9.09
N ARG A 251 -8.45 -6.90 9.42
CA ARG A 251 -7.75 -7.95 10.17
C ARG A 251 -7.59 -7.65 11.65
N GLU A 252 -7.42 -8.72 12.42
CA GLU A 252 -7.20 -8.66 13.86
C GLU A 252 -5.86 -7.97 14.14
N ILE A 253 -5.95 -6.80 14.79
CA ILE A 253 -4.82 -5.97 15.22
C ILE A 253 -4.99 -5.51 16.68
N GLY A 254 -5.97 -6.06 17.40
CA GLY A 254 -6.29 -5.65 18.77
C GLY A 254 -5.21 -5.99 19.80
N ASN A 255 -4.27 -6.88 19.45
CA ASN A 255 -3.13 -7.25 20.28
C ASN A 255 -1.89 -6.37 20.06
N TRP A 256 -1.96 -5.38 19.17
CA TRP A 256 -0.87 -4.45 18.93
C TRP A 256 -0.64 -3.55 20.15
N ASP A 257 0.63 -3.32 20.46
CA ASP A 257 1.08 -2.38 21.48
C ASP A 257 1.22 -0.98 20.87
N LEU A 258 0.38 -0.05 21.32
CA LEU A 258 0.40 1.36 20.93
C LEU A 258 0.96 2.28 22.02
N SER A 259 1.48 1.73 23.13
CA SER A 259 1.91 2.51 24.31
C SER A 259 3.03 3.51 24.02
N ARG A 260 3.73 3.40 22.88
CA ARG A 260 4.78 4.34 22.44
C ARG A 260 4.40 5.17 21.20
N VAL A 261 3.21 4.94 20.65
CA VAL A 261 2.73 5.61 19.44
C VAL A 261 2.19 6.98 19.81
N THR A 262 2.67 8.02 19.12
CA THR A 262 2.19 9.40 19.33
C THR A 262 1.28 9.90 18.21
N GLY A 263 1.38 9.29 17.02
CA GLY A 263 0.60 9.69 15.83
C GLY A 263 -0.15 8.52 15.20
N THR A 264 -1.48 8.63 15.17
CA THR A 264 -2.42 7.72 14.48
C THR A 264 -3.29 8.46 13.46
N ASN A 265 -2.96 9.72 13.16
CA ASN A 265 -3.70 10.54 12.21
C ASN A 265 -3.84 9.82 10.87
N GLN A 266 -5.07 9.80 10.37
CA GLN A 266 -5.50 9.17 9.12
C GLN A 266 -5.17 7.69 8.99
N MET A 267 -4.86 6.97 10.08
CA MET A 267 -4.44 5.56 10.04
C MET A 267 -5.41 4.69 9.25
N PHE A 268 -6.74 4.87 9.38
CA PHE A 268 -7.77 4.14 8.65
C PHE A 268 -8.61 5.03 7.72
N TYR A 269 -8.11 6.20 7.33
CA TYR A 269 -8.85 7.13 6.46
C TYR A 269 -9.32 6.43 5.17
N GLY A 270 -10.62 6.29 4.95
CA GLY A 270 -11.20 5.62 3.79
C GLY A 270 -11.06 4.09 3.79
N ALA A 271 -10.64 3.44 4.88
CA ALA A 271 -10.64 1.99 5.02
C ALA A 271 -12.08 1.49 5.26
N THR A 272 -12.89 1.47 4.20
CA THR A 272 -14.36 1.31 4.28
C THR A 272 -14.85 0.04 4.98
N SER A 273 -14.06 -1.03 4.94
CA SER A 273 -14.41 -2.34 5.54
C SER A 273 -13.90 -2.52 6.97
N PHE A 274 -13.09 -1.59 7.48
CA PHE A 274 -12.43 -1.73 8.78
C PHE A 274 -13.45 -1.74 9.93
N ASN A 275 -13.43 -2.80 10.73
CA ASN A 275 -14.22 -2.98 11.95
C ASN A 275 -13.56 -3.99 12.92
N ALA A 276 -12.23 -4.02 12.95
CA ALA A 276 -11.50 -4.89 13.87
C ALA A 276 -11.63 -4.39 15.31
N ASP A 277 -11.52 -5.31 16.27
CA ASP A 277 -11.47 -4.94 17.70
C ASP A 277 -10.15 -4.23 18.00
N VAL A 278 -10.26 -3.01 18.54
CA VAL A 278 -9.16 -2.13 18.94
C VAL A 278 -9.34 -1.64 20.38
N SER A 279 -10.22 -2.29 21.14
CA SER A 279 -10.58 -1.90 22.51
C SER A 279 -9.42 -1.96 23.50
N LEU A 280 -8.42 -2.82 23.23
CA LEU A 280 -7.25 -3.05 24.09
C LEU A 280 -6.07 -2.13 23.80
N TRP A 281 -6.17 -1.24 22.81
CA TRP A 281 -5.08 -0.33 22.48
C TRP A 281 -4.84 0.70 23.59
N ASP A 282 -3.59 0.82 24.02
CA ASP A 282 -3.15 1.93 24.86
C ASP A 282 -2.85 3.14 23.97
N VAL A 283 -3.78 4.10 23.94
CA VAL A 283 -3.67 5.35 23.18
C VAL A 283 -3.30 6.56 24.06
N SER A 284 -2.87 6.34 25.30
CA SER A 284 -2.61 7.41 26.28
C SER A 284 -1.50 8.39 25.88
N ASN A 285 -0.62 8.00 24.95
CA ASN A 285 0.45 8.84 24.41
C ASN A 285 0.13 9.43 23.02
N VAL A 286 -1.05 9.16 22.46
CA VAL A 286 -1.45 9.69 21.15
C VAL A 286 -1.87 11.15 21.28
N GLU A 287 -1.25 12.02 20.48
CA GLU A 287 -1.54 13.46 20.46
C GLU A 287 -2.40 13.88 19.26
N ASP A 288 -2.35 13.14 18.15
CA ASP A 288 -3.08 13.46 16.90
C ASP A 288 -3.88 12.26 16.37
N MET A 289 -5.21 12.38 16.40
CA MET A 289 -6.19 11.43 15.87
C MET A 289 -6.95 11.98 14.64
N ASN A 290 -6.44 13.04 14.00
CA ASN A 290 -7.07 13.67 12.84
C ASN A 290 -7.46 12.64 11.79
N GLY A 291 -8.74 12.56 11.45
CA GLY A 291 -9.27 11.67 10.41
C GLY A 291 -8.96 10.18 10.60
N MET A 292 -8.62 9.71 11.81
CA MET A 292 -8.21 8.32 12.06
C MET A 292 -9.21 7.30 11.50
N PHE A 293 -10.51 7.55 11.65
CA PHE A 293 -11.64 6.73 11.17
C PHE A 293 -12.51 7.48 10.14
N TYR A 294 -11.94 8.46 9.43
CA TYR A 294 -12.68 9.17 8.37
C TYR A 294 -13.14 8.17 7.32
N GLY A 295 -14.44 8.13 7.00
CA GLY A 295 -14.98 7.28 5.94
C GLY A 295 -14.86 5.77 6.18
N THR A 296 -14.55 5.32 7.41
CA THR A 296 -14.60 3.89 7.79
C THR A 296 -16.06 3.48 7.98
N ALA A 297 -16.79 3.32 6.87
CA ALA A 297 -18.24 3.16 6.89
C ALA A 297 -18.74 1.98 7.74
N ALA A 298 -17.93 0.91 7.87
CA ALA A 298 -18.24 -0.28 8.65
C ALA A 298 -17.89 -0.19 10.15
N PHE A 299 -17.07 0.78 10.56
CA PHE A 299 -16.50 0.81 11.91
C PHE A 299 -17.56 1.12 12.97
N ASN A 300 -17.64 0.25 13.97
CA ASN A 300 -18.44 0.40 15.19
C ASN A 300 -17.78 -0.34 16.38
N GLY A 301 -16.45 -0.30 16.46
CA GLY A 301 -15.69 -0.93 17.54
C GLY A 301 -15.90 -0.21 18.88
N ASP A 302 -15.77 -0.96 19.98
CA ASP A 302 -15.79 -0.39 21.33
C ASP A 302 -14.46 0.30 21.65
N ILE A 303 -14.52 1.61 21.83
CA ILE A 303 -13.39 2.49 22.18
C ILE A 303 -13.72 3.35 23.40
N SER A 304 -14.76 2.98 24.15
CA SER A 304 -15.22 3.72 25.33
C SER A 304 -14.18 3.79 26.45
N ALA A 305 -13.26 2.81 26.49
CA ALA A 305 -12.19 2.68 27.48
C ALA A 305 -10.87 3.38 27.10
N TRP A 306 -10.77 3.97 25.91
CA TRP A 306 -9.56 4.66 25.47
C TRP A 306 -9.26 5.88 26.34
N ASP A 307 -8.00 6.00 26.78
CA ASP A 307 -7.49 7.22 27.43
C ASP A 307 -7.07 8.23 26.37
N VAL A 308 -7.97 9.16 26.06
CA VAL A 308 -7.73 10.24 25.08
C VAL A 308 -7.25 11.55 25.72
N SER A 309 -6.82 11.53 26.99
CA SER A 309 -6.50 12.76 27.73
C SER A 309 -5.29 13.54 27.20
N SER A 310 -4.43 12.91 26.39
CA SER A 310 -3.30 13.54 25.70
C SER A 310 -3.62 14.04 24.29
N VAL A 311 -4.80 13.73 23.74
CA VAL A 311 -5.15 14.06 22.35
C VAL A 311 -5.40 15.56 22.21
N LEU A 312 -4.74 16.18 21.23
CA LEU A 312 -4.86 17.59 20.88
C LEU A 312 -5.73 17.81 19.63
N ASN A 313 -5.78 16.84 18.72
CA ASN A 313 -6.49 16.96 17.44
C ASN A 313 -7.41 15.75 17.18
N MET A 314 -8.72 16.00 17.13
CA MET A 314 -9.75 15.01 16.75
C MET A 314 -10.55 15.47 15.51
N GLU A 315 -10.04 16.44 14.77
CA GLU A 315 -10.69 16.92 13.55
C GLU A 315 -10.96 15.75 12.59
N LEU A 316 -12.18 15.68 12.05
CA LEU A 316 -12.62 14.68 11.06
C LEU A 316 -12.56 13.21 11.54
N MET A 317 -12.26 12.92 12.82
CA MET A 317 -11.92 11.58 13.31
C MET A 317 -12.92 10.50 12.87
N PHE A 318 -14.22 10.75 12.93
CA PHE A 318 -15.29 9.83 12.55
C PHE A 318 -16.16 10.36 11.39
N LYS A 319 -15.68 11.36 10.63
CA LYS A 319 -16.51 11.93 9.55
C LYS A 319 -16.84 10.87 8.52
N GLY A 320 -18.13 10.64 8.29
CA GLY A 320 -18.61 9.61 7.38
C GLY A 320 -18.44 8.16 7.88
N ALA A 321 -18.10 7.93 9.15
CA ALA A 321 -18.16 6.62 9.79
C ALA A 321 -19.63 6.24 10.07
N ARG A 322 -20.34 5.82 9.02
CA ARG A 322 -21.82 5.74 9.01
C ARG A 322 -22.43 4.85 10.08
N LEU A 323 -21.76 3.76 10.45
CA LEU A 323 -22.23 2.80 11.46
C LEU A 323 -21.73 3.07 12.88
N PHE A 324 -20.82 4.03 13.07
CA PHE A 324 -20.23 4.30 14.37
C PHE A 324 -21.29 4.84 15.34
N ASN A 325 -21.42 4.16 16.49
CA ASN A 325 -22.34 4.54 17.57
C ASN A 325 -21.82 4.09 18.95
N CYS A 326 -20.50 4.00 19.12
CA CYS A 326 -19.89 3.71 20.42
C CYS A 326 -20.10 4.89 21.38
N ASP A 327 -20.41 4.60 22.65
CA ASP A 327 -20.51 5.60 23.70
C ASP A 327 -19.12 6.14 24.06
N ILE A 328 -18.90 7.42 23.77
CA ILE A 328 -17.67 8.17 24.04
C ILE A 328 -17.87 9.27 25.10
N SER A 329 -18.97 9.22 25.84
CA SER A 329 -19.32 10.22 26.87
C SER A 329 -18.30 10.26 28.03
N SER A 330 -17.63 9.14 28.30
CA SER A 330 -16.61 8.99 29.34
C SER A 330 -15.29 9.69 29.02
N TRP A 331 -15.02 9.98 27.74
CA TRP A 331 -13.73 10.49 27.29
C TRP A 331 -13.35 11.81 27.98
N ASN A 332 -12.06 11.93 28.32
CA ASN A 332 -11.51 13.19 28.82
C ASN A 332 -11.00 14.05 27.66
N VAL A 333 -11.82 14.99 27.22
CA VAL A 333 -11.54 15.83 26.06
C VAL A 333 -10.93 17.21 26.40
N SER A 334 -10.51 17.42 27.65
CA SER A 334 -10.04 18.73 28.15
C SER A 334 -8.80 19.28 27.46
N SER A 335 -7.98 18.40 26.85
CA SER A 335 -6.74 18.78 26.17
C SER A 335 -6.92 19.05 24.69
N VAL A 336 -8.07 18.68 24.12
CA VAL A 336 -8.31 18.78 22.68
C VAL A 336 -8.33 20.26 22.27
N ILE A 337 -7.70 20.59 21.15
CA ILE A 337 -7.64 21.95 20.59
C ILE A 337 -8.64 22.11 19.44
N THR A 338 -8.95 21.03 18.71
CA THR A 338 -9.90 21.05 17.60
C THR A 338 -10.64 19.72 17.47
N MET A 339 -11.95 19.82 17.25
CA MET A 339 -12.86 18.70 16.97
C MET A 339 -13.68 18.95 15.70
N ALA A 340 -13.26 19.91 14.88
CA ALA A 340 -14.01 20.30 13.69
C ALA A 340 -14.42 19.07 12.88
N ASN A 341 -15.70 19.00 12.52
CA ASN A 341 -16.27 17.93 11.71
C ASN A 341 -16.10 16.50 12.28
N MET A 342 -15.83 16.31 13.58
CA MET A 342 -15.47 15.00 14.13
C MET A 342 -16.51 13.90 13.84
N LEU A 343 -17.81 14.19 13.97
CA LEU A 343 -18.93 13.24 13.79
C LEU A 343 -19.80 13.57 12.58
N THR A 344 -19.34 14.45 11.68
CA THR A 344 -20.12 14.86 10.51
C THR A 344 -20.47 13.64 9.65
N TYR A 345 -21.73 13.47 9.27
CA TYR A 345 -22.22 12.31 8.51
C TYR A 345 -21.99 10.93 9.17
N ALA A 346 -21.73 10.86 10.47
CA ALA A 346 -21.82 9.64 11.26
C ALA A 346 -23.30 9.32 11.54
N THR A 347 -23.99 8.82 10.51
CA THR A 347 -25.46 8.75 10.47
C THR A 347 -26.11 7.90 11.56
N SER A 348 -25.38 6.95 12.16
CA SER A 348 -25.88 6.13 13.26
C SER A 348 -25.58 6.71 14.64
N PHE A 349 -24.72 7.72 14.73
CA PHE A 349 -24.23 8.24 16.01
C PHE A 349 -25.33 9.05 16.70
N ASN A 350 -25.77 8.58 17.87
CA ASN A 350 -26.83 9.21 18.67
C ASN A 350 -26.59 9.12 20.19
N GLN A 351 -25.33 9.10 20.60
CA GLN A 351 -24.94 8.99 22.02
C GLN A 351 -25.08 10.32 22.76
N ASP A 352 -25.43 10.26 24.04
CA ASP A 352 -25.49 11.44 24.91
C ASP A 352 -24.08 11.82 25.37
N LEU A 353 -23.61 12.99 24.97
CA LEU A 353 -22.27 13.49 25.28
C LEU A 353 -22.28 14.64 26.29
N CYS A 354 -23.35 14.82 27.08
CA CYS A 354 -23.45 15.92 28.04
C CYS A 354 -22.32 15.96 29.08
N LEU A 355 -21.67 14.82 29.36
CA LEU A 355 -20.49 14.72 30.23
C LEU A 355 -19.25 15.48 29.69
N TRP A 356 -19.29 15.95 28.45
CA TRP A 356 -18.23 16.77 27.87
C TRP A 356 -18.30 18.25 28.27
N GLY A 357 -19.42 18.73 28.83
CA GLY A 357 -19.67 20.15 29.08
C GLY A 357 -18.49 20.95 29.64
N ASP A 358 -18.00 20.59 30.82
CA ASP A 358 -16.87 21.29 31.46
C ASP A 358 -15.50 21.00 30.83
N LYS A 359 -15.42 20.04 29.90
CA LYS A 359 -14.19 19.56 29.27
C LYS A 359 -14.04 20.04 27.82
N PHE A 360 -15.08 20.62 27.23
CA PHE A 360 -15.18 20.79 25.79
C PHE A 360 -14.32 21.97 25.27
N PRO A 361 -13.57 21.79 24.17
CA PRO A 361 -12.78 22.86 23.59
C PRO A 361 -13.65 23.79 22.74
N TYR A 362 -14.13 24.87 23.36
CA TYR A 362 -15.00 25.85 22.71
C TYR A 362 -14.34 26.64 21.55
N GLY A 363 -13.05 26.45 21.27
CA GLY A 363 -12.38 26.95 20.07
C GLY A 363 -12.16 25.83 19.06
N ASN A 364 -12.57 26.02 17.79
CA ASN A 364 -12.38 25.08 16.67
C ASN A 364 -13.20 23.77 16.75
N ALA A 365 -14.47 23.89 17.13
CA ALA A 365 -15.44 22.79 17.21
C ALA A 365 -16.56 22.90 16.14
N GLY A 366 -16.21 23.31 14.92
CA GLY A 366 -17.20 23.56 13.86
C GLY A 366 -17.86 22.29 13.32
N GLN A 367 -19.18 22.30 13.14
CA GLN A 367 -19.96 21.27 12.43
C GLN A 367 -19.80 19.82 12.95
N ILE A 368 -19.57 19.62 14.25
CA ILE A 368 -19.31 18.28 14.81
C ILE A 368 -20.42 17.29 14.46
N PHE A 369 -21.68 17.67 14.67
CA PHE A 369 -22.82 16.75 14.57
C PHE A 369 -23.58 16.85 13.25
N GLU A 370 -23.14 17.66 12.29
CA GLU A 370 -23.86 17.88 11.03
C GLU A 370 -24.09 16.55 10.28
N GLY A 371 -25.36 16.23 10.03
CA GLY A 371 -25.74 14.99 9.32
C GLY A 371 -25.50 13.70 10.11
N SER A 372 -25.24 13.79 11.42
CA SER A 372 -25.18 12.64 12.33
C SER A 372 -26.59 12.13 12.69
N GLY A 373 -26.65 11.08 13.52
CA GLY A 373 -27.90 10.58 14.11
C GLY A 373 -28.39 11.36 15.34
N CYS A 374 -27.68 12.43 15.73
CA CYS A 374 -28.02 13.23 16.90
C CYS A 374 -29.36 13.94 16.74
N LEU A 375 -30.10 14.05 17.85
CA LEU A 375 -31.37 14.77 17.90
C LEU A 375 -31.16 16.28 17.70
N ILE A 376 -30.12 16.83 18.33
CA ILE A 376 -29.66 18.20 18.12
C ILE A 376 -28.28 18.14 17.50
N GLN A 377 -28.12 18.81 16.36
CA GLN A 377 -26.89 18.83 15.57
C GLN A 377 -26.18 20.18 15.60
N ASP A 378 -26.75 21.14 16.30
CA ASP A 378 -26.18 22.47 16.47
C ASP A 378 -24.85 22.41 17.22
N GLU A 379 -23.98 23.39 16.98
CA GLU A 379 -22.71 23.50 17.69
C GLU A 379 -22.95 23.80 19.18
N PRO A 380 -22.23 23.13 20.10
CA PRO A 380 -22.31 23.43 21.53
C PRO A 380 -22.00 24.91 21.79
N GLN A 381 -22.91 25.62 22.47
CA GLN A 381 -22.74 27.04 22.76
C GLN A 381 -21.99 27.26 24.09
N LEU A 382 -21.07 28.22 24.10
CA LEU A 382 -20.21 28.59 25.23
C LEU A 382 -20.98 28.91 26.52
N ASP A 383 -22.16 29.49 26.39
CA ASP A 383 -23.02 29.94 27.50
C ASP A 383 -24.03 28.89 27.96
N GLN A 384 -24.20 27.78 27.22
CA GLN A 384 -25.27 26.81 27.43
C GLN A 384 -24.79 25.40 27.82
N GLN A 385 -23.47 25.17 27.95
CA GLN A 385 -22.90 23.85 28.33
C GLN A 385 -23.46 22.67 27.49
N GLY A 386 -23.82 22.91 26.23
CA GLY A 386 -24.50 21.95 25.38
C GLY A 386 -25.40 22.62 24.35
N PRO A 387 -26.23 21.84 23.63
CA PRO A 387 -26.38 20.38 23.72
C PRO A 387 -25.24 19.62 23.02
N PHE A 388 -24.84 18.48 23.58
CA PHE A 388 -23.85 17.56 23.00
C PHE A 388 -24.56 16.29 22.51
N CYS A 389 -25.11 16.33 21.29
CA CYS A 389 -25.90 15.26 20.67
C CYS A 389 -27.24 14.87 21.38
N ALA A 390 -27.48 15.35 22.61
CA ALA A 390 -28.67 15.12 23.42
C ALA A 390 -29.71 16.25 23.31
N SER A 391 -30.91 16.06 23.90
CA SER A 391 -31.99 17.06 23.90
C SER A 391 -31.75 18.24 24.84
N LEU A 392 -31.21 18.00 26.03
CA LEU A 392 -30.87 18.97 27.08
C LEU A 392 -29.84 18.30 28.01
N CYS A 393 -28.78 19.03 28.36
CA CYS A 393 -27.85 18.60 29.42
C CYS A 393 -28.38 19.16 30.75
N ASP A 394 -28.78 18.28 31.67
CA ASP A 394 -29.38 18.63 32.97
C ASP A 394 -28.34 18.94 34.06
#